data_AF-A0A257RT06-F1
#
_entry.id   AF-A0A257RT06-F1
#
_cell.length_a   1.000
_cell.length_b   1.000
_cell.length_c   1.000
_cell.angle_alpha   90.00
_cell.angle_beta   90.00
_cell.angle_gamma   90.00
#
_symmetry.space_group_name_H-M   'P 1'
#
loop_
_entity.id
_entity.type
_entity.pdbx_description
1 polymer ?
#
loop_
_entity_poly.entity_id
_entity_poly.type
_entity_poly.pdbx_seq_one_letter_code
_entity_poly.pdbx_strand_id
1 'polypeptide(L)'
;MRGAVLAAVVLSSSVAGAKLSPGELPQTRARPLFTSLFQRDMAVLAGAIAANDASEAQRVFFLEQPYLTMKARQIADPALDYRDRLVALYRLDLSAYHQALYAHAHTTYLYARADAALARWIPPGACENAVGYWHEPGVRLVFRRNGVVESVAVDSLISWRGVWYVVHLGPNPRPRNVGTVDGFAKGPGTPGPGGGC
;
A
#
# COMPACT_ATOMS: atom_id res chain seq x y z
N MET A 1 62.45 -27.27 34.31
CA MET A 1 61.49 -26.15 34.29
C MET A 1 60.74 -26.19 32.97
N ARG A 2 59.45 -26.58 32.96
CA ARG A 2 58.60 -26.60 31.77
C ARG A 2 57.56 -25.49 31.92
N GLY A 3 57.60 -24.49 31.04
CA GLY A 3 56.68 -23.36 31.04
C GLY A 3 55.33 -23.74 30.46
N ALA A 4 54.25 -23.36 31.16
CA ALA A 4 52.89 -23.46 30.66
C ALA A 4 52.56 -22.19 29.86
N VAL A 5 52.09 -22.36 28.62
CA VAL A 5 51.54 -21.26 27.81
C VAL A 5 50.03 -21.25 28.03
N LEU A 6 49.52 -20.16 28.60
CA LEU A 6 48.08 -19.87 28.71
C LEU A 6 47.60 -19.28 27.38
N ALA A 7 46.72 -20.01 26.68
CA ALA A 7 46.01 -19.48 25.52
C ALA A 7 44.79 -18.68 26.01
N ALA A 8 44.77 -17.37 25.75
CA ALA A 8 43.62 -16.52 25.98
C ALA A 8 42.62 -16.69 24.83
N VAL A 9 41.41 -17.19 25.14
CA VAL A 9 40.29 -17.21 24.20
C VAL A 9 39.64 -15.84 24.20
N VAL A 10 39.74 -15.12 23.10
CA VAL A 10 39.02 -13.86 22.89
C VAL A 10 37.66 -14.18 22.27
N LEU A 11 36.59 -14.09 23.06
CA LEU A 11 35.22 -14.15 22.56
C LEU A 11 34.85 -12.79 21.95
N SER A 12 34.91 -12.68 20.62
CA SER A 12 34.36 -11.53 19.89
C SER A 12 32.85 -11.67 19.79
N SER A 13 32.11 -10.89 20.57
CA SER A 13 30.66 -10.75 20.42
C SER A 13 30.38 -9.74 19.31
N SER A 14 29.96 -10.20 18.14
CA SER A 14 29.44 -9.32 17.09
C SER A 14 27.99 -8.95 17.42
N VAL A 15 27.77 -7.71 17.88
CA VAL A 15 26.42 -7.13 17.89
C VAL A 15 26.09 -6.77 16.45
N ALA A 16 25.31 -7.61 15.78
CA ALA A 16 24.71 -7.24 14.50
C ALA A 16 23.77 -6.04 14.76
N GLY A 17 24.17 -4.85 14.30
CA GLY A 17 23.31 -3.67 14.37
C GLY A 17 22.01 -3.93 13.63
N ALA A 18 20.88 -3.94 14.35
CA ALA A 18 19.57 -4.10 13.75
C ALA A 18 19.37 -2.99 12.70
N LYS A 19 19.30 -3.36 11.43
CA LYS A 19 18.96 -2.43 10.36
C LYS A 19 17.49 -2.07 10.52
N LEU A 20 17.20 -0.82 10.89
CA LEU A 20 15.83 -0.31 10.96
C LEU A 20 15.11 -0.60 9.64
N SER A 21 13.90 -1.13 9.75
CA SER A 21 13.00 -1.30 8.61
C SER A 21 12.63 0.07 8.04
N PRO A 22 12.32 0.18 6.74
CA PRO A 22 11.90 1.45 6.14
C PRO A 22 10.72 2.14 6.85
N GLY A 23 9.87 1.37 7.54
CA GLY A 23 8.74 1.89 8.31
C GLY A 23 9.12 2.59 9.63
N GLU A 24 10.34 2.37 10.14
CA GLU A 24 10.83 2.95 11.39
C GLU A 24 11.61 4.26 11.17
N LEU A 25 11.92 4.60 9.92
CA LEU A 25 12.61 5.84 9.56
C LEU A 25 11.61 6.98 9.31
N PRO A 26 11.95 8.24 9.64
CA PRO A 26 11.08 9.38 9.37
C PRO A 26 10.72 9.51 7.89
N GLN A 27 9.52 10.03 7.64
CA GLN A 27 9.08 10.38 6.29
C GLN A 27 10.05 11.33 5.58
N THR A 28 10.17 11.20 4.26
CA THR A 28 10.87 12.17 3.41
C THR A 28 9.91 12.86 2.44
N ARG A 29 10.36 13.97 1.83
CA ARG A 29 9.64 14.65 0.74
C ARG A 29 9.95 14.08 -0.64
N ALA A 30 10.72 12.99 -0.73
CA ALA A 30 11.03 12.37 -2.02
C ALA A 30 9.74 11.87 -2.66
N ARG A 31 9.42 12.42 -3.83
CA ARG A 31 8.24 12.01 -4.59
C ARG A 31 8.49 10.64 -5.22
N PRO A 32 7.65 9.62 -4.95
CA PRO A 32 7.81 8.34 -5.61
C PRO A 32 7.56 8.46 -7.12
N LEU A 33 8.26 7.63 -7.88
CA LEU A 33 8.13 7.54 -9.34
C LEU A 33 7.33 6.28 -9.71
N PHE A 34 6.63 6.32 -10.85
CA PHE A 34 5.87 5.18 -11.39
C PHE A 34 6.76 4.25 -12.22
N THR A 35 7.79 3.70 -11.59
CA THR A 35 8.80 2.83 -12.24
C THR A 35 8.33 1.38 -12.35
N SER A 36 9.23 0.47 -12.76
CA SER A 36 8.99 -0.98 -12.73
C SER A 36 8.70 -1.52 -11.31
N LEU A 37 9.20 -0.87 -10.25
CA LEU A 37 8.84 -1.22 -8.87
C LEU A 37 7.35 -0.99 -8.64
N PHE A 38 6.83 0.19 -9.01
CA PHE A 38 5.40 0.48 -8.93
C PHE A 38 4.56 -0.54 -9.72
N GLN A 39 4.96 -0.88 -10.95
CA GLN A 39 4.24 -1.89 -11.74
C GLN A 39 4.25 -3.28 -11.09
N ARG A 40 5.38 -3.67 -10.49
CA ARG A 40 5.50 -4.94 -9.76
C ARG A 40 4.59 -4.95 -8.54
N ASP A 41 4.56 -3.89 -7.76
CA ASP A 41 3.73 -3.82 -6.55
C ASP A 41 2.24 -3.86 -6.92
N MET A 42 1.83 -3.21 -8.01
CA MET A 42 0.45 -3.32 -8.51
C MET A 42 0.15 -4.71 -9.10
N ALA A 43 1.14 -5.41 -9.65
CA ALA A 43 0.99 -6.81 -10.05
C ALA A 43 0.82 -7.74 -8.84
N VAL A 44 1.51 -7.48 -7.72
CA VAL A 44 1.30 -8.19 -6.44
C VAL A 44 -0.14 -7.98 -5.96
N LEU A 45 -0.64 -6.74 -5.96
CA LEU A 45 -2.04 -6.46 -5.63
C LEU A 45 -3.01 -7.20 -6.55
N ALA A 46 -2.79 -7.15 -7.87
CA ALA A 46 -3.66 -7.82 -8.83
C ALA A 46 -3.68 -9.34 -8.64
N GLY A 47 -2.52 -9.96 -8.34
CA GLY A 47 -2.42 -11.37 -7.99
C GLY A 47 -3.15 -11.70 -6.68
N ALA A 48 -3.02 -10.85 -5.68
CA ALA A 48 -3.72 -11.01 -4.40
C ALA A 48 -5.25 -10.88 -4.56
N ILE A 49 -5.74 -9.97 -5.42
CA ILE A 49 -7.16 -9.89 -5.79
C ILE A 49 -7.60 -11.18 -6.47
N ALA A 50 -6.83 -11.69 -7.43
CA ALA A 50 -7.16 -12.94 -8.12
C ALA A 50 -7.28 -14.12 -7.15
N ALA A 51 -6.39 -14.20 -6.15
CA ALA A 51 -6.39 -15.25 -5.14
C ALA A 51 -7.34 -14.98 -3.96
N ASN A 52 -7.95 -13.79 -3.88
CA ASN A 52 -8.64 -13.29 -2.68
C ASN A 52 -7.76 -13.40 -1.40
N ASP A 53 -6.46 -13.13 -1.52
CA ASP A 53 -5.48 -13.32 -0.46
C ASP A 53 -5.13 -11.98 0.21
N ALA A 54 -5.72 -11.74 1.38
CA ALA A 54 -5.48 -10.55 2.17
C ALA A 54 -4.03 -10.42 2.68
N SER A 55 -3.34 -11.54 2.93
CA SER A 55 -1.97 -11.53 3.43
C SER A 55 -1.01 -11.05 2.34
N GLU A 56 -1.18 -11.54 1.12
CA GLU A 56 -0.38 -11.10 -0.03
C GLU A 56 -0.70 -9.63 -0.39
N ALA A 57 -1.97 -9.25 -0.37
CA ALA A 57 -2.39 -7.86 -0.60
C ALA A 57 -1.78 -6.88 0.42
N GLN A 58 -1.53 -7.33 1.66
CA GLN A 58 -0.95 -6.51 2.72
C GLN A 58 0.50 -6.09 2.43
N ARG A 59 1.23 -6.81 1.58
CA ARG A 59 2.65 -6.50 1.26
C ARG A 59 2.83 -5.14 0.57
N VAL A 60 1.79 -4.67 -0.12
CA VAL A 60 1.78 -3.39 -0.83
C VAL A 60 0.82 -2.38 -0.19
N PHE A 61 0.23 -2.75 0.94
CA PHE A 61 -0.58 -1.86 1.77
C PHE A 61 0.32 -0.97 2.63
N PHE A 62 -0.18 0.19 3.00
CA PHE A 62 0.53 1.16 3.81
C PHE A 62 0.93 0.56 5.17
N LEU A 63 2.18 0.72 5.55
CA LEU A 63 2.77 0.06 6.70
C LEU A 63 2.22 0.63 8.02
N GLU A 64 2.03 -0.25 9.00
CA GLU A 64 1.49 0.11 10.31
C GLU A 64 2.33 1.17 11.04
N GLN A 65 3.64 0.95 11.20
CA GLN A 65 4.50 1.89 11.94
C GLN A 65 4.51 3.33 11.37
N PRO A 66 4.62 3.51 10.04
CA PRO A 66 4.35 4.80 9.40
C PRO A 66 2.98 5.38 9.68
N TYR A 67 1.93 4.56 9.69
CA TYR A 67 0.57 5.01 10.02
C TYR A 67 0.46 5.51 11.45
N LEU A 68 0.97 4.74 12.42
CA LEU A 68 0.99 5.15 13.83
C LEU A 68 1.73 6.47 14.01
N THR A 69 2.86 6.64 13.34
CA THR A 69 3.63 7.90 13.33
C THR A 69 2.81 9.05 12.73
N MET A 70 2.15 8.79 11.59
CA MET A 70 1.36 9.78 10.87
C MET A 70 0.14 10.23 11.67
N LYS A 71 -0.51 9.33 12.40
CA LYS A 71 -1.72 9.58 13.18
C LYS A 71 -1.44 9.92 14.65
N ALA A 72 -0.18 9.90 15.07
CA ALA A 72 0.21 10.17 16.45
C ALA A 72 -0.37 11.50 16.94
N ARG A 73 -1.16 11.43 18.03
CA ARG A 73 -1.85 12.57 18.66
C ARG A 73 -2.85 13.32 17.77
N GLN A 74 -3.16 12.79 16.60
CA GLN A 74 -4.21 13.33 15.72
C GLN A 74 -5.55 12.62 15.97
N ILE A 75 -5.49 11.34 16.34
CA ILE A 75 -6.65 10.52 16.69
C ILE A 75 -6.38 9.76 17.99
N ALA A 76 -7.46 9.29 18.64
CA ALA A 76 -7.40 8.68 19.97
C ALA A 76 -6.61 7.37 20.02
N ASP A 77 -6.82 6.47 19.06
CA ASP A 77 -6.14 5.18 18.99
C ASP A 77 -5.76 4.83 17.54
N PRO A 78 -4.56 5.24 17.09
CA PRO A 78 -4.07 4.93 15.76
C PRO A 78 -3.93 3.45 15.44
N ALA A 79 -3.64 2.61 16.44
CA ALA A 79 -3.44 1.18 16.23
C ALA A 79 -4.78 0.47 16.02
N LEU A 80 -5.78 0.83 16.82
CA LEU A 80 -7.16 0.38 16.65
C LEU A 80 -7.70 0.81 15.28
N ASP A 81 -7.51 2.07 14.92
CA ASP A 81 -7.98 2.61 13.64
C ASP A 81 -7.29 1.95 12.42
N TYR A 82 -5.98 1.69 12.51
CA TYR A 82 -5.26 0.96 11.47
C TYR A 82 -5.85 -0.45 11.24
N ARG A 83 -6.03 -1.22 12.31
CA ARG A 83 -6.48 -2.61 12.23
C ARG A 83 -7.95 -2.71 11.86
N ASP A 84 -8.82 -1.99 12.57
CA ASP A 84 -10.26 -2.20 12.55
C ASP A 84 -10.97 -1.34 11.50
N ARG A 85 -10.32 -0.30 10.99
CA ARG A 85 -10.82 0.48 9.85
C ARG A 85 -9.98 0.26 8.60
N LEU A 86 -8.71 0.65 8.58
CA LEU A 86 -7.91 0.61 7.34
C LEU A 86 -7.79 -0.80 6.76
N VAL A 87 -7.23 -1.72 7.54
CA VAL A 87 -7.00 -3.10 7.10
C VAL A 87 -8.32 -3.86 6.93
N ALA A 88 -9.30 -3.64 7.80
CA ALA A 88 -10.61 -4.28 7.67
C ALA A 88 -11.34 -3.87 6.39
N LEU A 89 -11.38 -2.58 6.05
CA LEU A 89 -11.99 -2.09 4.82
C LEU A 89 -11.23 -2.56 3.58
N TYR A 90 -9.90 -2.56 3.63
CA TYR A 90 -9.07 -3.07 2.54
C TYR A 90 -9.37 -4.54 2.22
N ARG A 91 -9.58 -5.38 3.25
CA ARG A 91 -9.99 -6.79 3.08
C ARG A 91 -11.38 -6.93 2.46
N LEU A 92 -12.34 -6.12 2.91
CA LEU A 92 -13.68 -6.12 2.32
C LEU A 92 -13.64 -5.76 0.84
N ASP A 93 -12.88 -4.71 0.49
CA ASP A 93 -12.72 -4.29 -0.90
C ASP A 93 -12.00 -5.36 -1.74
N LEU A 94 -10.94 -6.00 -1.21
CA LEU A 94 -10.24 -7.08 -1.88
C LEU A 94 -11.22 -8.20 -2.33
N SER A 95 -12.09 -8.64 -1.41
CA SER A 95 -13.08 -9.66 -1.72
C SER A 95 -14.14 -9.19 -2.72
N ALA A 96 -14.54 -7.92 -2.66
CA ALA A 96 -15.45 -7.35 -3.66
C ALA A 96 -14.81 -7.29 -5.06
N TYR A 97 -13.54 -6.90 -5.15
CA TYR A 97 -12.78 -6.90 -6.40
C TYR A 97 -12.62 -8.32 -6.95
N HIS A 98 -12.28 -9.28 -6.08
CA HIS A 98 -12.20 -10.68 -6.47
C HIS A 98 -13.52 -11.17 -7.07
N GLN A 99 -14.63 -10.97 -6.36
CA GLN A 99 -15.95 -11.39 -6.82
C GLN A 99 -16.33 -10.74 -8.16
N ALA A 100 -16.09 -9.44 -8.32
CA ALA A 100 -16.45 -8.71 -9.53
C ALA A 100 -15.61 -9.13 -10.74
N LEU A 101 -14.32 -9.42 -10.54
CA LEU A 101 -13.37 -9.69 -11.63
C LEU A 101 -13.23 -11.17 -11.97
N TYR A 102 -13.36 -12.09 -11.00
CA TYR A 102 -12.93 -13.48 -11.15
C TYR A 102 -14.03 -14.53 -10.97
N ALA A 103 -15.15 -14.22 -10.32
CA ALA A 103 -16.16 -15.25 -10.00
C ALA A 103 -16.71 -16.01 -11.22
N HIS A 104 -16.80 -15.36 -12.38
CA HIS A 104 -17.41 -15.92 -13.60
C HIS A 104 -16.68 -15.52 -14.89
N ALA A 105 -15.38 -15.23 -14.81
CA ALA A 105 -14.64 -14.77 -15.98
C ALA A 105 -13.17 -15.19 -15.94
N HIS A 106 -12.62 -15.46 -17.12
CA HIS A 106 -11.18 -15.57 -17.27
C HIS A 106 -10.59 -14.15 -17.33
N THR A 107 -9.85 -13.79 -16.30
CA THR A 107 -9.31 -12.44 -16.10
C THR A 107 -7.79 -12.50 -15.99
N THR A 108 -7.11 -11.70 -16.81
CA THR A 108 -5.65 -11.55 -16.78
C THR A 108 -5.30 -10.10 -16.52
N TYR A 109 -4.48 -9.84 -15.50
CA TYR A 109 -3.92 -8.51 -15.26
C TYR A 109 -2.98 -8.12 -16.39
N LEU A 110 -3.05 -6.87 -16.82
CA LEU A 110 -2.21 -6.33 -17.90
C LEU A 110 -1.14 -5.39 -17.36
N TYR A 111 -1.55 -4.33 -16.66
CA TYR A 111 -0.67 -3.30 -16.11
C TYR A 111 -1.45 -2.34 -15.20
N ALA A 112 -0.72 -1.50 -14.48
CA ALA A 112 -1.30 -0.37 -13.75
C ALA A 112 -1.06 0.93 -14.51
N ARG A 113 -2.02 1.85 -14.45
CA ARG A 113 -1.92 3.19 -15.04
C ARG A 113 -2.13 4.23 -13.94
N ALA A 114 -1.14 5.09 -13.75
CA ALA A 114 -1.19 6.24 -12.87
C ALA A 114 -1.00 7.52 -13.68
N ASP A 115 -1.27 8.67 -13.09
CA ASP A 115 -1.01 9.97 -13.71
C ASP A 115 -0.19 10.85 -12.77
N ALA A 116 1.10 10.98 -13.08
CA ALA A 116 2.00 11.85 -12.33
C ALA A 116 1.52 13.31 -12.23
N ALA A 117 0.66 13.82 -13.11
CA ALA A 117 0.12 15.16 -12.92
C ALA A 117 -0.81 15.27 -11.70
N LEU A 118 -1.39 14.15 -11.23
CA LEU A 118 -2.33 14.11 -10.10
C LEU A 118 -1.66 13.94 -8.74
N ALA A 119 -0.41 13.47 -8.71
CA ALA A 119 0.31 13.28 -7.46
C ALA A 119 0.56 14.62 -6.74
N ARG A 120 0.10 14.73 -5.50
CA ARG A 120 0.18 15.94 -4.69
C ARG A 120 0.82 15.68 -3.33
N TRP A 121 1.60 16.65 -2.85
CA TRP A 121 2.07 16.63 -1.47
C TRP A 121 0.96 17.10 -0.54
N ILE A 122 0.56 16.24 0.39
CA ILE A 122 -0.34 16.56 1.47
C ILE A 122 0.50 17.04 2.66
N PRO A 123 0.34 18.30 3.12
CA PRO A 123 1.12 18.84 4.22
C PRO A 123 0.71 18.24 5.57
N PRO A 124 1.60 18.26 6.58
CA PRO A 124 1.19 18.05 7.97
C PRO A 124 0.00 18.95 8.37
N GLY A 125 -0.90 18.43 9.20
CA GLY A 125 -2.12 19.09 9.66
C GLY A 125 -3.32 18.89 8.72
N ALA A 126 -3.10 18.55 7.45
CA ALA A 126 -4.19 18.04 6.61
C ALA A 126 -4.52 16.61 7.01
N CYS A 127 -5.76 16.18 6.79
CA CYS A 127 -6.13 14.76 6.89
C CYS A 127 -5.92 14.12 8.27
N GLU A 128 -5.93 14.91 9.35
CA GLU A 128 -5.59 14.46 10.70
C GLU A 128 -4.23 13.73 10.72
N ASN A 129 -3.22 14.30 10.04
CA ASN A 129 -1.89 13.71 9.94
C ASN A 129 -0.82 14.65 10.49
N ALA A 130 0.01 14.14 11.42
CA ALA A 130 1.14 14.85 12.01
C ALA A 130 2.33 14.98 11.05
N VAL A 131 2.39 14.17 9.99
CA VAL A 131 3.43 14.20 8.96
C VAL A 131 2.80 14.22 7.57
N GLY A 132 3.46 14.86 6.61
CA GLY A 132 2.98 14.92 5.24
C GLY A 132 3.33 13.68 4.41
N TYR A 133 2.76 13.57 3.22
CA TYR A 133 3.02 12.47 2.28
C TYR A 133 2.64 12.89 0.86
N TRP A 134 3.19 12.21 -0.14
CA TRP A 134 2.65 12.26 -1.49
C TRP A 134 1.41 11.38 -1.59
N HIS A 135 0.38 11.89 -2.24
CA HIS A 135 -0.88 11.21 -2.52
C HIS A 135 -1.10 11.11 -4.03
N GLU A 136 -1.43 9.93 -4.53
CA GLU A 136 -1.83 9.69 -5.92
C GLU A 136 -3.26 9.10 -5.95
N PRO A 137 -4.24 9.79 -6.55
CA PRO A 137 -5.62 9.34 -6.61
C PRO A 137 -5.89 8.36 -7.76
N GLY A 138 -6.73 7.36 -7.51
CA GLY A 138 -7.50 6.67 -8.55
C GLY A 138 -6.65 5.92 -9.59
N VAL A 139 -5.51 5.35 -9.19
CA VAL A 139 -4.67 4.52 -10.07
C VAL A 139 -5.50 3.40 -10.67
N ARG A 140 -5.32 3.11 -11.95
CA ARG A 140 -6.08 2.06 -12.65
C ARG A 140 -5.32 0.75 -12.62
N LEU A 141 -5.98 -0.33 -12.20
CA LEU A 141 -5.56 -1.69 -12.51
C LEU A 141 -6.30 -2.12 -13.78
N VAL A 142 -5.55 -2.45 -14.84
CA VAL A 142 -6.11 -2.79 -16.14
C VAL A 142 -6.03 -4.30 -16.36
N PHE A 143 -7.14 -4.88 -16.80
CA PHE A 143 -7.30 -6.32 -17.01
C PHE A 143 -7.84 -6.61 -18.41
N ARG A 144 -7.59 -7.83 -18.88
CA ARG A 144 -8.36 -8.45 -19.96
C ARG A 144 -9.30 -9.48 -19.35
N ARG A 145 -10.60 -9.25 -19.43
CA ARG A 145 -11.66 -10.12 -18.91
C ARG A 145 -12.53 -10.61 -20.05
N ASN A 146 -12.55 -11.92 -20.28
CA ASN A 146 -13.26 -12.55 -21.41
C ASN A 146 -12.99 -11.87 -22.77
N GLY A 147 -11.72 -11.51 -23.02
CA GLY A 147 -11.29 -10.84 -24.26
C GLY A 147 -11.49 -9.32 -24.29
N VAL A 148 -12.25 -8.75 -23.34
CA VAL A 148 -12.51 -7.30 -23.25
C VAL A 148 -11.51 -6.65 -22.29
N VAL A 149 -10.94 -5.52 -22.68
CA VAL A 149 -10.14 -4.71 -21.75
C VAL A 149 -11.07 -3.94 -20.82
N GLU A 150 -10.82 -4.04 -19.53
CA GLU A 150 -11.56 -3.36 -18.46
C GLU A 150 -10.60 -2.91 -17.37
N SER A 151 -11.05 -2.05 -16.48
CA SER A 151 -10.23 -1.60 -15.36
C SER A 151 -11.07 -1.29 -14.13
N VAL A 152 -10.41 -1.31 -12.99
CA VAL A 152 -10.91 -0.85 -11.69
C VAL A 152 -9.89 0.12 -11.09
N ALA A 153 -10.33 1.00 -10.18
CA ALA A 153 -9.45 1.93 -9.51
C ALA A 153 -8.81 1.30 -8.27
N VAL A 154 -7.67 1.85 -7.86
CA VAL A 154 -7.20 1.91 -6.48
C VAL A 154 -7.47 3.34 -6.05
N ASP A 155 -8.39 3.53 -5.09
CA ASP A 155 -8.87 4.86 -4.71
C ASP A 155 -7.73 5.80 -4.30
N SER A 156 -6.82 5.32 -3.45
CA SER A 156 -5.74 6.15 -2.90
C SER A 156 -4.43 5.38 -2.70
N LEU A 157 -3.37 5.93 -3.29
CA LEU A 157 -1.99 5.62 -2.91
C LEU A 157 -1.41 6.76 -2.08
N ILE A 158 -0.62 6.40 -1.06
CA ILE A 158 0.18 7.35 -0.27
C ILE A 158 1.64 6.91 -0.20
N SER A 159 2.53 7.88 -0.03
CA SER A 159 3.96 7.59 0.00
C SER A 159 4.52 7.43 1.40
N TRP A 160 5.47 6.51 1.56
CA TRP A 160 6.48 6.61 2.61
C TRP A 160 7.86 6.52 2.00
N ARG A 161 8.71 7.52 2.29
CA ARG A 161 10.12 7.57 1.91
C ARG A 161 10.40 7.30 0.42
N GLY A 162 9.58 7.86 -0.47
CA GLY A 162 9.74 7.70 -1.92
C GLY A 162 9.20 6.39 -2.50
N VAL A 163 8.38 5.65 -1.74
CA VAL A 163 7.68 4.43 -2.19
C VAL A 163 6.17 4.65 -2.11
N TRP A 164 5.42 4.19 -3.11
CA TRP A 164 3.96 4.18 -3.13
C TRP A 164 3.40 2.97 -2.37
N TYR A 165 2.34 3.20 -1.59
CA TYR A 165 1.58 2.16 -0.92
C TYR A 165 0.09 2.37 -1.15
N VAL A 166 -0.67 1.29 -1.22
CA VAL A 166 -2.13 1.34 -1.18
C VAL A 166 -2.57 1.69 0.24
N VAL A 167 -3.47 2.65 0.38
CA VAL A 167 -4.15 2.91 1.68
C VAL A 167 -5.65 2.71 1.59
N HIS A 168 -6.24 2.96 0.41
CA HIS A 168 -7.63 2.67 0.11
C HIS A 168 -7.71 1.98 -1.25
N LEU A 169 -8.32 0.79 -1.29
CA LEU A 169 -8.60 0.08 -2.53
C LEU A 169 -9.94 0.55 -3.09
N GLY A 170 -11.02 0.38 -2.32
CA GLY A 170 -12.32 0.98 -2.60
C GLY A 170 -12.42 2.43 -2.13
N PRO A 171 -13.56 3.11 -2.37
CA PRO A 171 -13.71 4.55 -2.14
C PRO A 171 -13.50 4.96 -0.68
N ASN A 172 -12.89 6.12 -0.48
CA ASN A 172 -12.83 6.82 0.80
C ASN A 172 -12.98 8.34 0.58
N PRO A 173 -13.93 9.03 1.26
CA PRO A 173 -14.91 8.50 2.22
C PRO A 173 -15.93 7.56 1.57
N ARG A 174 -16.56 6.70 2.39
CA ARG A 174 -17.57 5.72 1.94
C ARG A 174 -18.88 5.82 2.71
N PRO A 175 -20.03 5.55 2.08
CA PRO A 175 -21.34 5.63 2.73
C PRO A 175 -21.60 4.48 3.71
N ARG A 176 -20.97 3.32 3.52
CA ARG A 176 -21.11 2.12 4.36
C ARG A 176 -19.80 1.32 4.40
N ASN A 177 -19.57 0.63 5.50
CA ASN A 177 -18.41 -0.26 5.69
C ASN A 177 -18.67 -1.64 5.06
N VAL A 178 -18.79 -1.67 3.74
CA VAL A 178 -18.95 -2.88 2.93
C VAL A 178 -17.90 -2.90 1.82
N GLY A 179 -17.58 -4.10 1.32
CA GLY A 179 -16.64 -4.26 0.21
C GLY A 179 -17.18 -3.59 -1.04
N THR A 180 -16.39 -2.69 -1.62
CA THR A 180 -16.85 -1.85 -2.74
C THR A 180 -15.78 -1.80 -3.83
N VAL A 181 -16.18 -2.11 -5.07
CA VAL A 181 -15.32 -1.94 -6.25
C VAL A 181 -15.30 -0.48 -6.66
N ASP A 182 -14.12 0.14 -6.70
CA ASP A 182 -14.00 1.52 -7.13
C ASP A 182 -13.78 1.66 -8.64
N GLY A 183 -14.41 2.69 -9.20
CA GLY A 183 -14.19 3.18 -10.55
C GLY A 183 -14.23 2.13 -11.65
N PHE A 184 -15.08 1.09 -11.62
CA PHE A 184 -15.13 0.11 -12.72
C PHE A 184 -15.37 0.81 -14.08
N ALA A 185 -14.57 0.46 -15.09
CA ALA A 185 -14.68 1.04 -16.42
C ALA A 185 -14.39 0.02 -17.53
N LYS A 186 -15.06 0.18 -18.67
CA LYS A 186 -14.64 -0.46 -19.93
C LYS A 186 -13.37 0.23 -20.44
N GLY A 187 -12.44 -0.55 -20.99
CA GLY A 187 -11.13 -0.09 -21.40
C GLY A 187 -10.17 0.20 -20.23
N PRO A 188 -9.01 0.81 -20.52
CA PRO A 188 -7.98 1.11 -19.51
C PRO A 188 -8.41 2.11 -18.43
N GLY A 189 -9.50 2.85 -18.67
CA GLY A 189 -9.94 3.95 -17.81
C GLY A 189 -8.95 5.12 -17.78
N THR A 190 -9.30 6.12 -16.98
CA THR A 190 -8.48 7.31 -16.72
C THR A 190 -8.21 7.37 -15.22
N PRO A 191 -6.96 7.58 -14.77
CA PRO A 191 -6.68 7.81 -13.36
C PRO A 191 -7.50 8.99 -12.82
N GLY A 192 -8.00 8.84 -11.60
CA GLY A 192 -8.85 9.84 -10.95
C GLY A 192 -10.35 9.81 -11.34
N PRO A 193 -11.19 10.64 -10.69
CA PRO A 193 -10.89 11.27 -9.41
C PRO A 193 -10.94 10.19 -8.31
N GLY A 194 -9.78 9.88 -7.75
CA GLY A 194 -9.69 9.09 -6.53
C GLY A 194 -9.66 10.03 -5.33
N GLY A 195 -10.12 9.51 -4.21
CA GLY A 195 -10.41 10.26 -3.00
C GLY A 195 -9.27 11.06 -2.40
N GLY A 196 -9.59 11.66 -1.26
CA GLY A 196 -8.66 12.22 -0.31
C GLY A 196 -9.17 11.86 1.07
N CYS A 197 -8.76 12.62 2.06
CA CYS A 197 -9.56 12.67 3.29
C CYS A 197 -10.86 13.40 2.94
#